data_AF-A0A358JV64-F1
#
_entry.id   AF-A0A358JV64-F1
#
_cell.length_a   1.000
_cell.length_b   1.000
_cell.length_c   1.000
_cell.angle_alpha   90.00
_cell.angle_beta   90.00
_cell.angle_gamma   90.00
#
_symmetry.space_group_name_H-M   'P 1'
#
loop_
_entity.id
_entity.type
_entity.pdbx_description
1 polymer ?
#
loop_
_entity_poly.entity_id
_entity_poly.type
_entity_poly.pdbx_seq_one_letter_code
_entity_poly.pdbx_strand_id
1 'polypeptide(L)'
;MRLLILSFFILMLAACSNAQPIDEPEPETAEEETDQENSAENDEVSESEEKPEEPELEPAYDSTGNVDVLSPDFHKDYLNNYYYNSYGGIERGMTKNEVAATLGEPSDEDDVPVDEVFNDIGVRYSSPSDTVEQILVTPEEDISLDKVIESFGEPTQDLSPEDTGTNVRILTYQPAEDANFYIVVEGDEDDNVSLIYPSYTSNAAVVNEDNVLDFISAYYDKNVIDMSLINFEDPVLNETEGYFEVPFVNIHHGLTGHFRVWLYGQVEYINENGEYAYGEFIPYANGEIK
;
A
#
# COMPACT_ATOMS: atom_id res chain seq x y z
N MET A 1 11.97 16.91 -23.13
CA MET A 1 11.55 15.65 -22.52
C MET A 1 10.04 15.59 -22.58
N ARG A 2 9.46 14.58 -23.24
CA ARG A 2 8.00 14.39 -23.33
C ARG A 2 7.61 13.36 -22.27
N LEU A 3 6.82 13.76 -21.28
CA LEU A 3 6.09 12.83 -20.42
C LEU A 3 5.05 12.10 -21.29
N LEU A 4 4.97 10.79 -21.17
CA LEU A 4 3.97 9.96 -21.82
C LEU A 4 3.20 9.25 -20.71
N ILE A 5 2.00 9.76 -20.42
CA ILE A 5 1.04 9.15 -19.50
C ILE A 5 0.36 8.01 -20.27
N LEU A 6 0.60 6.78 -19.84
CA LEU A 6 0.08 5.58 -20.48
C LEU A 6 -1.23 5.17 -19.77
N SER A 7 -2.37 5.45 -20.38
CA SER A 7 -3.68 4.96 -19.92
C SER A 7 -4.00 3.62 -20.59
N PHE A 8 -4.12 2.54 -19.82
CA PHE A 8 -4.54 1.23 -20.35
C PHE A 8 -6.03 0.97 -20.06
N PHE A 9 -6.78 0.61 -21.10
CA PHE A 9 -8.16 0.12 -21.02
C PHE A 9 -8.16 -1.41 -21.02
N ILE A 10 -8.76 -2.03 -19.99
CA ILE A 10 -8.98 -3.47 -19.92
C ILE A 10 -10.22 -3.84 -20.75
N LEU A 11 -10.04 -4.70 -21.75
CA LEU A 11 -11.12 -5.30 -22.56
C LEU A 11 -11.57 -6.61 -21.90
N MET A 12 -12.70 -6.59 -21.19
CA MET A 12 -13.35 -7.83 -20.73
C MET A 12 -14.09 -8.51 -21.89
N LEU A 13 -13.65 -9.72 -22.27
CA LEU A 13 -14.39 -10.62 -23.15
C LEU A 13 -15.36 -11.47 -22.33
N ALA A 14 -16.65 -11.15 -22.40
CA ALA A 14 -17.72 -12.01 -21.90
C ALA A 14 -17.94 -13.19 -22.87
N ALA A 15 -17.62 -14.41 -22.44
CA ALA A 15 -18.04 -15.63 -23.12
C ALA A 15 -19.31 -16.18 -22.44
N CYS A 16 -20.44 -16.07 -23.14
CA CYS A 16 -21.68 -16.77 -22.81
C CYS A 16 -21.55 -18.26 -23.18
N SER A 17 -21.96 -19.16 -22.28
CA SER A 17 -22.44 -20.49 -22.69
C SER A 17 -23.58 -20.94 -21.79
N ASN A 18 -24.75 -21.09 -22.41
CA ASN A 18 -25.98 -21.68 -21.87
C ASN A 18 -25.96 -23.20 -22.13
N ALA A 19 -26.28 -24.03 -21.13
CA ALA A 19 -26.95 -25.33 -21.35
C ALA A 19 -27.62 -25.84 -20.06
N GLN A 20 -28.84 -26.35 -20.22
CA GLN A 20 -29.89 -26.64 -19.23
C GLN A 20 -29.63 -27.85 -18.31
N PRO A 21 -30.33 -27.96 -17.15
CA PRO A 21 -30.30 -29.14 -16.31
C PRO A 21 -31.24 -30.25 -16.82
N ILE A 22 -30.78 -31.49 -16.69
CA ILE A 22 -31.48 -32.74 -17.05
C ILE A 22 -32.26 -33.24 -15.84
N ASP A 23 -33.56 -33.52 -16.05
CA ASP A 23 -34.45 -34.29 -15.18
C ASP A 23 -33.91 -35.71 -14.92
N GLU A 24 -33.89 -36.14 -13.66
CA GLU A 24 -33.98 -37.56 -13.31
C GLU A 24 -34.98 -37.81 -12.16
N PRO A 25 -35.74 -38.93 -12.21
CA PRO A 25 -36.96 -39.14 -11.43
C PRO A 25 -36.72 -39.80 -10.06
N GLU A 26 -37.68 -39.58 -9.16
CA GLU A 26 -37.81 -40.24 -7.85
C GLU A 26 -37.86 -41.77 -7.92
N PRO A 27 -37.52 -42.44 -6.81
CA PRO A 27 -38.56 -43.28 -6.20
C PRO A 27 -38.65 -43.18 -4.66
N GLU A 28 -39.89 -42.98 -4.22
CA GLU A 28 -40.63 -43.72 -3.18
C GLU A 28 -39.94 -44.16 -1.88
N THR A 29 -40.26 -43.41 -0.81
CA THR A 29 -40.85 -43.84 0.48
C THR A 29 -40.42 -45.16 1.15
N ALA A 30 -39.88 -45.04 2.35
CA ALA A 30 -40.26 -45.82 3.55
C ALA A 30 -39.84 -44.99 4.80
N GLU A 31 -40.77 -44.27 5.41
CA GLU A 31 -41.36 -44.57 6.73
C GLU A 31 -40.35 -44.64 7.89
N GLU A 32 -40.31 -43.59 8.72
CA GLU A 32 -40.82 -43.69 10.09
C GLU A 32 -40.96 -42.28 10.71
N GLU A 33 -42.19 -41.96 11.10
CA GLU A 33 -42.51 -40.83 11.97
C GLU A 33 -42.02 -41.10 13.39
N THR A 34 -41.43 -40.09 14.03
CA THR A 34 -41.77 -39.78 15.42
C THR A 34 -41.56 -38.29 15.65
N ASP A 35 -42.67 -37.59 15.80
CA ASP A 35 -42.73 -36.21 16.27
C ASP A 35 -42.94 -36.17 17.80
N GLN A 36 -42.32 -35.14 18.39
CA GLN A 36 -42.66 -34.39 19.61
C GLN A 36 -42.07 -34.74 21.00
N GLU A 37 -41.35 -33.70 21.47
CA GLU A 37 -41.25 -33.12 22.84
C GLU A 37 -40.57 -33.98 23.93
N ASN A 38 -39.61 -33.50 24.72
CA ASN A 38 -39.54 -32.19 25.38
C ASN A 38 -38.13 -31.98 26.02
N SER A 39 -37.69 -30.72 26.06
CA SER A 39 -36.84 -30.07 27.09
C SER A 39 -35.51 -30.73 27.54
N ALA A 40 -34.40 -30.08 27.18
CA ALA A 40 -33.33 -29.77 28.12
C ALA A 40 -32.43 -28.65 27.53
N GLU A 41 -32.27 -27.59 28.30
CA GLU A 41 -31.21 -26.59 28.14
C GLU A 41 -29.86 -27.29 27.96
N ASN A 42 -29.08 -26.85 26.97
CA ASN A 42 -27.65 -27.11 26.94
C ASN A 42 -26.97 -25.78 26.59
N ASP A 43 -26.35 -25.18 27.60
CA ASP A 43 -25.39 -24.10 27.46
C ASP A 43 -24.23 -24.60 26.59
N GLU A 44 -24.27 -24.29 25.30
CA GLU A 44 -23.07 -24.34 24.46
C GLU A 44 -22.18 -23.17 24.85
N VAL A 45 -21.22 -23.46 25.73
CA VAL A 45 -20.01 -22.68 25.86
C VAL A 45 -19.32 -22.73 24.50
N SER A 46 -19.49 -21.66 23.73
CA SER A 46 -18.65 -21.34 22.58
C SER A 46 -17.22 -21.20 23.09
N GLU A 47 -16.40 -22.25 22.88
CA GLU A 47 -14.96 -22.10 22.86
C GLU A 47 -14.65 -21.17 21.68
N SER A 48 -14.39 -19.90 22.00
CA SER A 48 -13.71 -19.01 21.08
C SER A 48 -12.32 -19.60 20.85
N GLU A 49 -12.10 -20.19 19.68
CA GLU A 49 -10.74 -20.47 19.22
C GLU A 49 -10.02 -19.11 19.12
N GLU A 50 -9.20 -18.80 20.13
CA GLU A 50 -8.24 -17.69 20.06
C GLU A 50 -7.33 -17.99 18.87
N LYS A 51 -7.53 -17.24 17.78
CA LYS A 51 -6.65 -17.26 16.62
C LYS A 51 -5.25 -16.94 17.14
N PRO A 52 -4.24 -17.80 16.92
CA PRO A 52 -2.90 -17.55 17.42
C PRO A 52 -2.43 -16.19 16.89
N GLU A 53 -1.95 -15.32 17.81
CA GLU A 53 -1.32 -14.06 17.44
C GLU A 53 -0.17 -14.36 16.47
N GLU A 54 -0.22 -13.77 15.29
CA GLU A 54 0.90 -13.83 14.35
C GLU A 54 2.10 -13.12 15.01
N PRO A 55 3.30 -13.71 14.97
CA PRO A 55 4.48 -13.08 15.54
C PRO A 55 4.76 -11.73 14.86
N GLU A 56 5.14 -10.72 15.65
CA GLU A 56 5.64 -9.46 15.11
C GLU A 56 6.82 -9.74 14.15
N LEU A 57 6.73 -9.19 12.94
CA LEU A 57 7.78 -9.31 11.94
C LEU A 57 8.97 -8.45 12.36
N GLU A 58 10.18 -8.98 12.28
CA GLU A 58 11.38 -8.16 12.39
C GLU A 58 11.54 -7.33 11.11
N PRO A 59 12.08 -6.10 11.17
CA PRO A 59 12.36 -5.32 9.97
C PRO A 59 13.32 -6.08 9.06
N ALA A 60 13.04 -6.09 7.75
CA ALA A 60 13.93 -6.69 6.75
C ALA A 60 15.18 -5.85 6.45
N TYR A 61 15.42 -4.81 7.25
CA TYR A 61 16.53 -3.89 7.10
C TYR A 61 17.26 -3.66 8.42
N ASP A 62 18.55 -3.34 8.34
CA ASP A 62 19.34 -2.97 9.51
C ASP A 62 19.43 -1.45 9.72
N SER A 63 20.04 -1.03 10.83
CA SER A 63 20.17 0.39 11.20
C SER A 63 21.07 1.20 10.26
N THR A 64 21.73 0.56 9.30
CA THR A 64 22.58 1.21 8.30
C THR A 64 21.94 1.23 6.91
N GLY A 65 20.76 0.61 6.74
CA GLY A 65 20.06 0.57 5.46
C GLY A 65 20.45 -0.60 4.57
N ASN A 66 21.11 -1.64 5.08
CA ASN A 66 21.17 -2.92 4.34
C ASN A 66 19.80 -3.59 4.40
N VAL A 67 19.34 -4.16 3.30
CA VAL A 67 18.02 -4.78 3.15
C VAL A 67 18.18 -6.21 2.65
N ASP A 68 17.74 -7.19 3.44
CA ASP A 68 17.70 -8.59 2.98
C ASP A 68 16.44 -8.81 2.14
N VAL A 69 16.54 -8.51 0.85
CA VAL A 69 15.40 -8.60 -0.08
C VAL A 69 14.92 -10.03 -0.34
N LEU A 70 15.67 -11.06 0.04
CA LEU A 70 15.25 -12.46 -0.07
C LEU A 70 14.74 -13.01 1.27
N SER A 71 14.69 -12.18 2.32
CA SER A 71 14.20 -12.59 3.63
C SER A 71 12.68 -12.80 3.61
N PRO A 72 12.17 -13.81 4.34
CA PRO A 72 10.73 -13.98 4.53
C PRO A 72 10.04 -12.72 5.09
N ASP A 73 10.75 -11.93 5.88
CA ASP A 73 10.20 -10.71 6.48
C ASP A 73 10.06 -9.60 5.43
N PHE A 74 11.01 -9.46 4.49
CA PHE A 74 10.85 -8.55 3.34
C PHE A 74 9.60 -8.92 2.53
N HIS A 75 9.37 -10.22 2.29
CA HIS A 75 8.23 -10.64 1.49
C HIS A 75 6.90 -10.41 2.21
N LYS A 76 6.85 -10.72 3.51
CA LYS A 76 5.62 -10.58 4.29
C LYS A 76 5.28 -9.12 4.54
N ASP A 77 6.29 -8.28 4.73
CA ASP A 77 6.11 -6.87 5.04
C ASP A 77 6.13 -6.01 3.78
N TYR A 78 7.27 -5.88 3.11
CA TYR A 78 7.46 -4.93 2.01
C TYR A 78 6.54 -5.20 0.82
N LEU A 79 6.27 -6.46 0.48
CA LEU A 79 5.38 -6.76 -0.65
C LEU A 79 3.91 -6.52 -0.38
N ASN A 80 3.51 -6.52 0.90
CA ASN A 80 2.12 -6.34 1.31
C ASN A 80 1.82 -4.93 1.81
N ASN A 81 2.85 -4.10 1.95
CA ASN A 81 2.75 -2.74 2.44
C ASN A 81 3.30 -1.73 1.43
N TYR A 82 2.84 -0.50 1.53
CA TYR A 82 3.27 0.56 0.64
C TYR A 82 4.33 1.43 1.31
N TYR A 83 5.56 1.26 0.89
CA TYR A 83 6.70 1.96 1.48
C TYR A 83 7.26 3.08 0.60
N TYR A 84 6.39 3.79 -0.15
CA TYR A 84 6.83 4.86 -1.07
C TYR A 84 7.46 6.04 -0.32
N ASN A 85 6.89 6.38 0.85
CA ASN A 85 7.19 7.60 1.60
C ASN A 85 7.83 7.34 2.96
N SER A 86 7.96 6.09 3.38
CA SER A 86 8.65 5.74 4.63
C SER A 86 9.23 4.34 4.51
N TYR A 87 10.50 4.16 4.81
CA TYR A 87 11.15 2.84 4.90
C TYR A 87 12.52 3.02 5.56
N GLY A 88 13.09 1.98 6.19
CA GLY A 88 14.44 2.12 6.77
C GLY A 88 14.56 3.10 7.94
N GLY A 89 13.44 3.50 8.56
CA GLY A 89 13.43 4.54 9.60
C GLY A 89 13.56 5.98 9.07
N ILE A 90 13.54 6.18 7.75
CA ILE A 90 13.44 7.50 7.12
C ILE A 90 12.03 7.73 6.57
N GLU A 91 11.62 8.99 6.51
CA GLU A 91 10.27 9.40 6.13
C GLU A 91 10.31 10.60 5.18
N ARG A 92 9.28 10.73 4.35
CA ARG A 92 9.04 11.89 3.48
C ARG A 92 9.14 13.18 4.27
N GLY A 93 9.76 14.19 3.68
CA GLY A 93 9.94 15.49 4.31
C GLY A 93 11.21 15.61 5.17
N MET A 94 11.87 14.50 5.51
CA MET A 94 13.22 14.57 6.10
C MET A 94 14.19 15.26 5.14
N THR A 95 15.09 16.05 5.68
CA THR A 95 16.20 16.65 4.95
C THR A 95 17.33 15.64 4.75
N LYS A 96 18.22 15.88 3.78
CA LYS A 96 19.45 15.09 3.57
C LYS A 96 20.25 14.84 4.86
N ASN A 97 20.37 15.86 5.71
CA ASN A 97 21.09 15.74 6.98
C ASN A 97 20.38 14.83 7.99
N GLU A 98 19.04 14.81 7.99
CA GLU A 98 18.26 13.93 8.88
C GLU A 98 18.31 12.48 8.40
N VAL A 99 18.27 12.26 7.08
CA VAL A 99 18.50 10.94 6.46
C VAL A 99 19.90 10.44 6.84
N ALA A 100 20.94 11.27 6.65
CA ALA A 100 22.30 10.86 6.96
C ALA A 100 22.54 10.61 8.46
N ALA A 101 21.84 11.34 9.33
CA ALA A 101 21.87 11.08 10.77
C ALA A 101 21.19 9.74 11.15
N THR A 102 20.30 9.24 10.30
CA THR A 102 19.54 8.00 10.51
C THR A 102 20.27 6.79 9.94
N LEU A 103 20.71 6.86 8.68
CA LEU A 103 21.28 5.73 7.94
C LEU A 103 22.81 5.76 7.82
N GLY A 104 23.44 6.89 8.13
CA GLY A 104 24.87 7.11 7.90
C GLY A 104 25.14 7.96 6.65
N GLU A 105 26.38 8.02 6.22
CA GLU A 105 26.73 8.75 4.99
C GLU A 105 26.25 7.97 3.75
N PRO A 106 25.88 8.66 2.66
CA PRO A 106 25.51 7.98 1.42
C PRO A 106 26.68 7.15 0.87
N SER A 107 26.35 6.01 0.27
CA SER A 107 27.27 5.19 -0.52
C SER A 107 27.77 5.96 -1.75
N ASP A 108 28.95 5.60 -2.26
CA ASP A 108 29.45 6.18 -3.50
C ASP A 108 28.47 5.83 -4.65
N GLU A 109 27.98 6.85 -5.37
CA GLU A 109 26.92 6.74 -6.40
C GLU A 109 27.10 5.55 -7.34
N ASP A 110 26.05 4.72 -7.43
CA ASP A 110 25.84 3.77 -8.52
C ASP A 110 24.85 4.35 -9.56
N ASP A 111 24.88 3.81 -10.78
CA ASP A 111 24.11 4.20 -11.97
C ASP A 111 22.61 3.87 -11.82
N VAL A 112 22.02 4.33 -10.72
CA VAL A 112 20.65 4.04 -10.27
C VAL A 112 19.85 5.34 -10.34
N PRO A 113 18.59 5.33 -10.82
CA PRO A 113 17.80 6.55 -11.02
C PRO A 113 17.24 7.12 -9.70
N VAL A 114 18.10 7.40 -8.73
CA VAL A 114 17.83 8.03 -7.42
C VAL A 114 18.83 9.17 -7.17
N ASP A 115 18.57 10.02 -6.17
CA ASP A 115 19.44 11.17 -5.89
C ASP A 115 20.59 10.82 -4.94
N GLU A 116 20.34 9.98 -3.93
CA GLU A 116 21.35 9.44 -3.01
C GLU A 116 21.02 7.99 -2.67
N VAL A 117 22.06 7.18 -2.44
CA VAL A 117 21.95 5.77 -2.04
C VAL A 117 22.59 5.60 -0.67
N PHE A 118 21.94 4.87 0.22
CA PHE A 118 22.41 4.52 1.58
C PHE A 118 22.39 3.00 1.72
N ASN A 119 23.50 2.34 1.37
CA ASN A 119 23.54 0.89 1.13
C ASN A 119 22.41 0.45 0.18
N ASP A 120 21.48 -0.39 0.63
CA ASP A 120 20.39 -0.91 -0.20
C ASP A 120 19.16 0.03 -0.28
N ILE A 121 19.23 1.26 0.27
CA ILE A 121 18.12 2.22 0.28
C ILE A 121 18.42 3.41 -0.63
N GLY A 122 17.62 3.55 -1.69
CA GLY A 122 17.65 4.70 -2.59
C GLY A 122 16.67 5.80 -2.17
N VAL A 123 17.10 7.05 -2.24
CA VAL A 123 16.30 8.23 -1.84
C VAL A 123 16.20 9.21 -3.01
N ARG A 124 14.98 9.67 -3.28
CA ARG A 124 14.72 10.82 -4.17
C ARG A 124 14.28 12.02 -3.35
N TYR A 125 14.80 13.19 -3.68
CA TYR A 125 14.51 14.45 -3.01
C TYR A 125 13.68 15.36 -3.90
N SER A 126 12.64 15.95 -3.31
CA SER A 126 11.81 16.94 -3.97
C SER A 126 12.61 18.23 -4.26
N SER A 127 12.40 18.81 -5.44
CA SER A 127 12.89 20.14 -5.78
C SER A 127 11.75 21.17 -5.68
N PRO A 128 11.92 22.34 -5.03
CA PRO A 128 13.17 22.90 -4.49
C PRO A 128 13.38 22.68 -2.98
N SER A 129 12.51 21.92 -2.31
CA SER A 129 12.56 21.74 -0.84
C SER A 129 13.77 20.97 -0.35
N ASP A 130 14.41 20.15 -1.20
CA ASP A 130 15.55 19.29 -0.85
C ASP A 130 15.24 18.35 0.33
N THR A 131 14.00 17.87 0.36
CA THR A 131 13.46 16.93 1.35
C THR A 131 12.99 15.65 0.67
N VAL A 132 13.09 14.52 1.38
CA VAL A 132 12.70 13.18 0.90
C VAL A 132 11.32 13.25 0.26
N GLU A 133 11.23 12.78 -0.99
CA GLU A 133 10.02 12.64 -1.79
C GLU A 133 9.62 11.18 -1.97
N GLN A 134 10.60 10.30 -2.16
CA GLN A 134 10.38 8.88 -2.37
C GLN A 134 11.55 8.09 -1.81
N ILE A 135 11.23 6.92 -1.25
CA ILE A 135 12.19 5.92 -0.78
C ILE A 135 11.98 4.65 -1.61
N LEU A 136 13.09 4.05 -2.03
CA LEU A 136 13.14 2.86 -2.88
C LEU A 136 14.18 1.89 -2.31
N VAL A 137 14.12 0.62 -2.70
CA VAL A 137 15.16 -0.36 -2.39
C VAL A 137 16.01 -0.59 -3.64
N THR A 138 17.33 -0.52 -3.47
CA THR A 138 18.35 -0.57 -4.53
C THR A 138 19.44 -1.55 -4.10
N PRO A 139 19.20 -2.87 -4.19
CA PRO A 139 20.12 -3.86 -3.62
C PRO A 139 21.52 -3.77 -4.22
N GLU A 140 22.56 -3.76 -3.38
CA GLU A 140 23.97 -3.78 -3.82
C GLU A 140 24.38 -5.17 -4.34
N GLU A 141 23.71 -6.23 -3.88
CA GLU A 141 24.00 -7.61 -4.30
C GLU A 141 23.37 -7.98 -5.65
N ASP A 142 24.12 -8.69 -6.50
CA ASP A 142 23.62 -9.29 -7.75
C ASP A 142 22.57 -10.39 -7.46
N ILE A 143 21.31 -9.98 -7.36
CA ILE A 143 20.17 -10.85 -7.11
C ILE A 143 19.35 -10.98 -8.39
N SER A 144 19.42 -12.13 -9.06
CA SER A 144 18.61 -12.38 -10.26
C SER A 144 17.10 -12.34 -9.97
N LEU A 145 16.31 -11.83 -10.90
CA LEU A 145 14.84 -11.84 -10.84
C LEU A 145 14.26 -13.26 -10.62
N ASP A 146 14.88 -14.30 -11.18
CA ASP A 146 14.43 -15.68 -10.96
C ASP A 146 14.57 -16.13 -9.50
N LYS A 147 15.60 -15.67 -8.76
CA LYS A 147 15.72 -15.93 -7.32
C LYS A 147 14.63 -15.22 -6.53
N VAL A 148 14.19 -14.04 -6.98
CA VAL A 148 13.05 -13.33 -6.39
C VAL A 148 11.80 -14.18 -6.57
N ILE A 149 11.54 -14.71 -7.76
CA ILE A 149 10.38 -15.59 -8.03
C ILE A 149 10.45 -16.87 -7.17
N GLU A 150 11.63 -17.50 -7.06
CA GLU A 150 11.83 -18.66 -6.19
C GLU A 150 11.51 -18.36 -4.71
N SER A 151 11.73 -17.11 -4.28
CA SER A 151 11.59 -16.68 -2.90
C SER A 151 10.19 -16.15 -2.58
N PHE A 152 9.58 -15.40 -3.50
CA PHE A 152 8.33 -14.64 -3.32
C PHE A 152 7.12 -15.40 -3.89
N GLY A 153 7.36 -16.36 -4.78
CA GLY A 153 6.33 -16.99 -5.61
C GLY A 153 6.16 -16.27 -6.95
N GLU A 154 5.19 -16.74 -7.72
CA GLU A 154 4.90 -16.18 -9.05
C GLU A 154 4.43 -14.73 -8.95
N PRO A 155 4.96 -13.81 -9.78
CA PRO A 155 4.51 -12.44 -9.83
C PRO A 155 3.10 -12.36 -10.44
N THR A 156 2.40 -11.27 -10.14
CA THR A 156 1.13 -10.93 -10.81
C THR A 156 1.34 -10.74 -12.31
N GLN A 157 2.44 -10.08 -12.70
CA GLN A 157 2.88 -10.00 -14.09
C GLN A 157 4.40 -10.13 -14.15
N ASP A 158 4.86 -10.92 -15.12
CA ASP A 158 6.25 -11.02 -15.54
C ASP A 158 6.36 -10.40 -16.94
N LEU A 159 6.89 -9.18 -16.99
CA LEU A 159 6.88 -8.35 -18.18
C LEU A 159 8.27 -8.35 -18.81
N SER A 160 8.35 -8.82 -20.05
CA SER A 160 9.59 -8.75 -20.82
C SER A 160 9.87 -7.32 -21.29
N PRO A 161 11.12 -7.00 -21.70
CA PRO A 161 11.43 -5.71 -22.32
C PRO A 161 10.51 -5.34 -23.50
N GLU A 162 10.02 -6.34 -24.24
CA GLU A 162 9.09 -6.12 -25.36
C GLU A 162 7.69 -5.68 -24.88
N ASP A 163 7.24 -6.17 -23.72
CA ASP A 163 5.94 -5.85 -23.14
C ASP A 163 5.90 -4.42 -22.57
N THR A 164 7.01 -3.99 -21.97
CA THR A 164 7.17 -2.69 -21.31
C THR A 164 7.62 -1.59 -22.29
N GLY A 165 8.26 -1.98 -23.40
CA GLY A 165 8.97 -1.05 -24.28
C GLY A 165 10.24 -0.45 -23.66
N THR A 166 10.74 -1.06 -22.57
CA THR A 166 12.01 -0.74 -21.92
C THR A 166 13.10 -1.73 -22.37
N ASN A 167 14.30 -1.62 -21.79
CA ASN A 167 15.40 -2.57 -22.03
C ASN A 167 15.51 -3.64 -20.93
N VAL A 168 14.60 -3.64 -19.96
CA VAL A 168 14.71 -4.44 -18.73
C VAL A 168 13.43 -5.25 -18.51
N ARG A 169 13.58 -6.43 -17.90
CA ARG A 169 12.46 -7.23 -17.42
C ARG A 169 11.91 -6.62 -16.13
N ILE A 170 10.60 -6.71 -15.94
CA ILE A 170 9.91 -6.16 -14.77
C ILE A 170 8.97 -7.21 -14.19
N LEU A 171 9.10 -7.49 -12.90
CA LEU A 171 8.10 -8.26 -12.15
C LEU A 171 7.19 -7.29 -11.40
N THR A 172 5.89 -7.63 -11.33
CA THR A 172 4.92 -6.90 -10.51
C THR A 172 4.25 -7.83 -9.52
N TYR A 173 4.14 -7.41 -8.27
CA TYR A 173 3.46 -8.12 -7.20
C TYR A 173 2.33 -7.27 -6.65
N GLN A 174 1.09 -7.69 -6.88
CA GLN A 174 -0.08 -7.05 -6.32
C GLN A 174 -0.53 -7.81 -5.07
N PRO A 175 -0.53 -7.19 -3.87
CA PRO A 175 -0.72 -7.92 -2.61
C PRO A 175 -2.14 -8.46 -2.42
N ALA A 176 -3.14 -7.85 -3.06
CA ALA A 176 -4.50 -8.34 -3.10
C ALA A 176 -5.17 -7.95 -4.42
N GLU A 177 -6.18 -8.71 -4.88
CA GLU A 177 -6.91 -8.40 -6.14
C GLU A 177 -7.52 -7.00 -6.14
N ASP A 178 -7.88 -6.49 -4.98
CA ASP A 178 -8.43 -5.16 -4.75
C ASP A 178 -7.38 -4.15 -4.26
N ALA A 179 -6.09 -4.46 -4.23
CA ALA A 179 -5.08 -3.44 -3.90
C ALA A 179 -4.99 -2.38 -5.02
N ASN A 180 -4.97 -1.09 -4.64
CA ASN A 180 -4.72 0.03 -5.58
C ASN A 180 -3.23 0.31 -5.82
N PHE A 181 -2.38 -0.61 -5.40
CA PHE A 181 -0.95 -0.54 -5.58
C PHE A 181 -0.39 -1.92 -5.89
N TYR A 182 0.82 -1.93 -6.42
CA TYR A 182 1.62 -3.10 -6.69
C TYR A 182 3.08 -2.75 -6.42
N ILE A 183 3.88 -3.75 -6.09
CA ILE A 183 5.31 -3.60 -5.98
C ILE A 183 5.95 -3.95 -7.32
N VAL A 184 6.81 -3.06 -7.79
CA VAL A 184 7.64 -3.25 -8.97
C VAL A 184 9.00 -3.78 -8.53
N VAL A 185 9.45 -4.86 -9.15
CA VAL A 185 10.83 -5.35 -9.08
C VAL A 185 11.41 -5.21 -10.49
N GLU A 186 12.23 -4.20 -10.68
CA GLU A 186 12.86 -3.87 -11.97
C GLU A 186 14.22 -4.55 -12.07
N GLY A 187 14.50 -5.17 -13.22
CA GLY A 187 15.81 -5.74 -13.52
C GLY A 187 16.81 -4.72 -14.07
N ASP A 188 18.05 -5.13 -14.22
CA ASP A 188 19.05 -4.51 -15.08
C ASP A 188 19.11 -5.23 -16.46
N GLU A 189 20.15 -4.98 -17.25
CA GLU A 189 20.34 -5.66 -18.55
C GLU A 189 20.69 -7.15 -18.43
N ASP A 190 21.11 -7.61 -17.25
CA ASP A 190 21.51 -8.98 -16.92
C ASP A 190 20.44 -9.71 -16.08
N ASP A 191 19.23 -9.14 -15.98
CA ASP A 191 18.10 -9.63 -15.16
C ASP A 191 18.41 -9.74 -13.66
N ASN A 192 19.33 -8.92 -13.11
CA ASN A 192 19.48 -8.72 -11.67
C ASN A 192 18.60 -7.57 -11.19
N VAL A 193 18.10 -7.65 -9.96
CA VAL A 193 17.28 -6.61 -9.34
C VAL A 193 18.08 -5.31 -9.28
N SER A 194 17.57 -4.27 -9.93
CA SER A 194 18.13 -2.92 -9.89
C SER A 194 17.34 -2.02 -8.95
N LEU A 195 16.01 -2.13 -8.97
CA LEU A 195 15.09 -1.28 -8.21
C LEU A 195 13.90 -2.09 -7.69
N ILE A 196 13.52 -1.88 -6.43
CA ILE A 196 12.24 -2.33 -5.89
C ILE A 196 11.47 -1.14 -5.32
N TYR A 197 10.25 -0.92 -5.81
CA TYR A 197 9.44 0.22 -5.38
C TYR A 197 7.94 -0.05 -5.52
N PRO A 198 7.13 0.49 -4.61
CA PRO A 198 5.69 0.50 -4.80
C PRO A 198 5.29 1.47 -5.93
N SER A 199 4.27 1.08 -6.67
CA SER A 199 3.60 1.88 -7.69
C SER A 199 2.08 1.71 -7.56
N TYR A 200 1.30 2.65 -8.09
CA TYR A 200 -0.16 2.63 -7.99
C TYR A 200 -0.81 2.20 -9.30
N THR A 201 -1.86 1.38 -9.22
CA THR A 201 -2.67 0.92 -10.36
C THR A 201 -3.61 2.04 -10.82
N SER A 202 -3.05 3.13 -11.36
CA SER A 202 -3.77 4.37 -11.68
C SER A 202 -4.47 5.03 -10.46
N ASN A 203 -4.83 6.31 -10.56
CA ASN A 203 -5.59 7.01 -9.51
C ASN A 203 -7.02 6.47 -9.44
N ALA A 204 -7.22 5.22 -9.01
CA ALA A 204 -8.55 4.73 -8.68
C ALA A 204 -9.06 5.62 -7.54
N ALA A 205 -10.05 6.45 -7.86
CA ALA A 205 -10.70 7.29 -6.86
C ALA A 205 -11.46 6.37 -5.89
N VAL A 206 -10.97 6.29 -4.67
CA VAL A 206 -11.46 5.41 -3.61
C VAL A 206 -11.84 6.18 -2.35
N VAL A 207 -11.31 7.39 -2.21
CA VAL A 207 -11.86 8.37 -1.27
C VAL A 207 -13.06 9.06 -1.91
N ASN A 208 -14.14 9.17 -1.15
CA ASN A 208 -15.38 9.84 -1.50
C ASN A 208 -15.94 10.57 -0.28
N GLU A 209 -17.06 11.27 -0.44
CA GLU A 209 -17.70 12.04 0.64
C GLU A 209 -18.08 11.16 1.84
N ASP A 210 -18.37 9.88 1.65
CA ASP A 210 -18.83 8.98 2.70
C ASP A 210 -17.68 8.47 3.59
N ASN A 211 -16.47 8.32 3.06
CA ASN A 211 -15.33 7.72 3.78
C ASN A 211 -14.15 8.68 4.05
N VAL A 212 -14.17 9.92 3.53
CA VAL A 212 -13.06 10.88 3.69
C VAL A 212 -12.65 11.12 5.16
N LEU A 213 -13.62 11.10 6.08
CA LEU A 213 -13.35 11.26 7.51
C LEU A 213 -12.66 10.02 8.13
N ASP A 214 -12.83 8.83 7.53
CA ASP A 214 -12.16 7.62 7.98
C ASP A 214 -10.64 7.70 7.70
N PHE A 215 -10.25 8.29 6.57
CA PHE A 215 -8.84 8.57 6.24
C PHE A 215 -8.21 9.56 7.21
N ILE A 216 -8.94 10.63 7.56
CA ILE A 216 -8.49 11.58 8.58
C ILE A 216 -8.39 10.89 9.95
N SER A 217 -9.33 10.00 10.27
CA SER A 217 -9.31 9.27 11.55
C SER A 217 -8.11 8.33 11.66
N ALA A 218 -7.84 7.57 10.60
CA ALA A 218 -6.66 6.71 10.52
C ALA A 218 -5.34 7.52 10.60
N TYR A 219 -5.33 8.73 10.04
CA TYR A 219 -4.22 9.69 10.21
C TYR A 219 -3.96 10.04 11.67
N TYR A 220 -5.02 10.29 12.42
CA TYR A 220 -4.91 10.74 13.79
C TYR A 220 -4.58 9.64 14.79
N ASP A 221 -5.09 8.42 14.59
CA ASP A 221 -4.74 7.26 15.42
C ASP A 221 -3.22 7.01 15.43
N LYS A 222 -2.54 7.26 14.30
CA LYS A 222 -1.08 7.16 14.20
C LYS A 222 -0.34 8.35 14.83
N ASN A 223 -0.92 9.56 14.78
CA ASN A 223 -0.24 10.81 15.16
C ASN A 223 -0.62 11.36 16.55
N VAL A 224 -1.38 10.61 17.36
CA VAL A 224 -1.65 10.88 18.78
C VAL A 224 -2.27 12.27 19.04
N ILE A 225 -3.09 12.77 18.13
CA ILE A 225 -3.92 13.96 18.39
C ILE A 225 -5.34 13.46 18.71
N ASP A 226 -5.84 13.87 19.87
CA ASP A 226 -7.18 13.51 20.33
C ASP A 226 -8.25 14.13 19.43
N MET A 227 -8.84 13.32 18.55
CA MET A 227 -9.90 13.73 17.62
C MET A 227 -11.15 14.26 18.33
N SER A 228 -11.38 13.91 19.60
CA SER A 228 -12.50 14.45 20.37
C SER A 228 -12.37 15.97 20.61
N LEU A 229 -11.18 16.53 20.35
CA LEU A 229 -10.88 17.95 20.45
C LEU A 229 -10.97 18.69 19.10
N ILE A 230 -11.51 18.06 18.06
CA ILE A 230 -11.60 18.64 16.72
C ILE A 230 -13.06 18.70 16.27
N ASN A 231 -13.48 19.88 15.81
CA ASN A 231 -14.72 20.03 15.05
C ASN A 231 -14.37 20.12 13.56
N PHE A 232 -14.78 19.12 12.78
CA PHE A 232 -14.66 19.15 11.33
C PHE A 232 -15.82 19.91 10.70
N GLU A 233 -15.53 20.64 9.62
CA GLU A 233 -16.53 21.17 8.71
C GLU A 233 -16.79 20.17 7.56
N ASP A 234 -17.84 20.42 6.77
CA ASP A 234 -18.20 19.54 5.66
C ASP A 234 -17.05 19.46 4.63
N PRO A 235 -16.67 18.25 4.18
CA PRO A 235 -15.69 18.08 3.10
C PRO A 235 -16.10 18.76 1.80
N VAL A 236 -15.16 19.38 1.11
CA VAL A 236 -15.37 20.02 -0.20
C VAL A 236 -14.42 19.43 -1.23
N LEU A 237 -14.96 18.80 -2.28
CA LEU A 237 -14.15 18.25 -3.37
C LEU A 237 -13.57 19.37 -4.24
N ASN A 238 -12.24 19.42 -4.33
CA ASN A 238 -11.54 20.14 -5.38
C ASN A 238 -11.43 19.23 -6.61
N GLU A 239 -12.41 19.33 -7.53
CA GLU A 239 -12.44 18.52 -8.76
C GLU A 239 -11.24 18.75 -9.69
N THR A 240 -10.58 19.92 -9.58
CA THR A 240 -9.46 20.26 -10.47
C THR A 240 -8.18 19.54 -10.04
N GLU A 241 -7.95 19.47 -8.73
CA GLU A 241 -6.73 18.88 -8.18
C GLU A 241 -6.95 17.43 -7.69
N GLY A 242 -8.20 17.02 -7.43
CA GLY A 242 -8.52 15.64 -7.08
C GLY A 242 -8.31 15.31 -5.60
N TYR A 243 -8.74 16.20 -4.70
CA TYR A 243 -8.77 15.97 -3.26
C TYR A 243 -9.99 16.61 -2.60
N PHE A 244 -10.42 16.06 -1.46
CA PHE A 244 -11.33 16.70 -0.53
C PHE A 244 -10.56 17.63 0.40
N GLU A 245 -10.98 18.89 0.47
CA GLU A 245 -10.55 19.81 1.52
C GLU A 245 -11.51 19.69 2.70
N VAL A 246 -10.99 19.39 3.89
CA VAL A 246 -11.79 19.26 5.13
C VAL A 246 -11.27 20.25 6.17
N PRO A 247 -11.89 21.44 6.28
CA PRO A 247 -11.55 22.41 7.31
C PRO A 247 -11.86 21.88 8.70
N PHE A 248 -11.09 22.34 9.69
CA PHE A 248 -11.38 22.00 11.08
C PHE A 248 -11.00 23.11 12.06
N VAL A 249 -11.59 23.04 13.26
CA VAL A 249 -11.28 23.89 14.41
C VAL A 249 -10.96 23.05 15.65
N ASN A 250 -9.78 23.24 16.22
CA ASN A 250 -9.43 22.63 17.50
C ASN A 250 -10.10 23.39 18.64
N ILE A 251 -10.98 22.71 19.39
CA ILE A 251 -11.81 23.34 20.43
C ILE A 251 -11.01 23.84 21.64
N HIS A 252 -9.79 23.33 21.86
CA HIS A 252 -9.02 23.59 23.06
C HIS A 252 -8.09 24.80 22.91
N HIS A 253 -7.57 25.02 21.70
CA HIS A 253 -6.61 26.08 21.41
C HIS A 253 -7.10 27.11 20.39
N GLY A 254 -8.25 26.86 19.74
CA GLY A 254 -8.77 27.73 18.67
C GLY A 254 -7.95 27.67 17.38
N LEU A 255 -6.97 26.75 17.29
CA LEU A 255 -6.18 26.50 16.10
C LEU A 255 -7.10 26.05 14.97
N THR A 256 -6.98 26.72 13.83
CA THR A 256 -7.69 26.35 12.61
C THR A 256 -6.72 25.70 11.61
N GLY A 257 -7.27 24.85 10.74
CA GLY A 257 -6.50 24.15 9.73
C GLY A 257 -7.41 23.50 8.71
N HIS A 258 -6.80 22.80 7.76
CA HIS A 258 -7.52 21.95 6.82
C HIS A 258 -6.75 20.67 6.56
N PHE A 259 -7.51 19.63 6.26
CA PHE A 259 -6.99 18.42 5.65
C PHE A 259 -7.17 18.50 4.14
N ARG A 260 -6.20 17.94 3.40
CA ARG A 260 -6.40 17.54 2.01
C ARG A 260 -6.34 16.04 1.94
N VAL A 261 -7.46 15.42 1.58
CA VAL A 261 -7.54 13.98 1.39
C VAL A 261 -7.69 13.71 -0.09
N TRP A 262 -6.63 13.24 -0.71
CA TRP A 262 -6.60 12.94 -2.13
C TRP A 262 -7.49 11.76 -2.45
N LEU A 263 -8.07 11.74 -3.66
CA LEU A 263 -8.99 10.69 -4.08
C LEU A 263 -8.39 9.28 -4.02
N TYR A 264 -7.06 9.17 -4.00
CA TYR A 264 -6.30 7.93 -3.89
C TYR A 264 -5.80 7.62 -2.46
N GLY A 265 -6.23 8.37 -1.43
CA GLY A 265 -6.01 8.02 -0.01
C GLY A 265 -4.89 8.76 0.73
N GLN A 266 -4.11 9.59 0.03
CA GLN A 266 -3.13 10.46 0.68
C GLN A 266 -3.82 11.52 1.54
N VAL A 267 -3.34 11.75 2.77
CA VAL A 267 -3.84 12.77 3.70
C VAL A 267 -2.74 13.79 4.00
N GLU A 268 -3.06 15.06 3.84
CA GLU A 268 -2.20 16.17 4.23
C GLU A 268 -2.88 17.01 5.29
N TYR A 269 -2.14 17.42 6.31
CA TYR A 269 -2.56 18.36 7.33
C TYR A 269 -1.83 19.69 7.14
N ILE A 270 -2.57 20.79 7.07
CA ILE A 270 -2.01 22.15 7.05
C ILE A 270 -2.68 22.97 8.14
N ASN A 271 -1.89 23.51 9.07
CA ASN A 271 -2.39 24.40 10.10
C ASN A 271 -2.33 25.88 9.71
N GLU A 272 -2.98 26.75 10.49
CA GLU A 272 -3.04 28.19 10.25
C GLU A 272 -1.67 28.90 10.22
N ASN A 273 -0.64 28.32 10.82
CA ASN A 273 0.73 28.83 10.80
C ASN A 273 1.51 28.36 9.56
N GLY A 274 0.90 27.52 8.72
CA GLY A 274 1.54 26.89 7.58
C GLY A 274 2.44 25.70 7.96
N GLU A 275 2.35 25.20 9.19
CA GLU A 275 2.98 23.94 9.56
C GLU A 275 2.22 22.81 8.86
N TYR A 276 2.98 21.91 8.26
CA TYR A 276 2.50 20.83 7.42
C TYR A 276 2.86 19.50 8.06
N ALA A 277 1.89 18.61 8.18
CA ALA A 277 2.16 17.21 8.48
C ALA A 277 1.48 16.32 7.43
N TYR A 278 2.05 15.16 7.22
CA TYR A 278 1.72 14.28 6.12
C TYR A 278 1.41 12.89 6.66
N GLY A 279 0.41 12.22 6.10
CA GLY A 279 0.25 10.80 6.29
C GLY A 279 -0.45 10.17 5.10
N GLU A 280 0.12 9.08 4.65
CA GLU A 280 -0.45 8.35 3.53
C GLU A 280 -1.12 7.09 4.03
N PHE A 281 -2.32 6.88 3.51
CA PHE A 281 -3.05 5.64 3.67
C PHE A 281 -3.17 5.05 2.29
N ILE A 282 -2.96 3.75 2.20
CA ILE A 282 -3.26 3.03 0.98
C ILE A 282 -4.63 2.43 1.12
N PRO A 283 -5.62 3.03 0.47
CA PRO A 283 -6.91 2.42 0.33
C PRO A 283 -6.82 1.20 -0.57
N TYR A 284 -7.44 0.13 -0.13
CA TYR A 284 -7.89 -0.92 -1.03
C TYR A 284 -8.98 -0.35 -1.96
N ALA A 285 -9.29 -1.03 -3.07
CA ALA A 285 -10.23 -0.58 -4.10
C ALA A 285 -11.65 -0.37 -3.56
N ASN A 286 -11.95 -0.97 -2.40
CA ASN A 286 -13.20 -0.79 -1.65
C ASN A 286 -13.19 0.43 -0.71
N GLY A 287 -12.07 1.15 -0.59
CA GLY A 287 -11.89 2.28 0.32
C GLY A 287 -11.51 1.90 1.75
N GLU A 288 -11.27 0.62 2.04
CA GLU A 288 -10.76 0.18 3.35
C GLU A 288 -9.30 0.59 3.53
N ILE A 289 -8.99 1.03 4.75
CA ILE A 289 -7.65 1.34 5.22
C ILE A 289 -7.18 0.14 6.04
N LYS A 290 -6.11 -0.53 5.61
CA LYS A 290 -5.46 -1.59 6.40
C LYS A 290 -4.09 -1.12 6.89
#